data_AF-A2BJ72-F1
#
_entry.id   AF-A2BJ72-F1
#
_cell.length_a   1.000
_cell.length_b   1.000
_cell.length_c   1.000
_cell.angle_alpha   90.00
_cell.angle_beta   90.00
_cell.angle_gamma   90.00
#
_symmetry.space_group_name_H-M   'P 1'
#
loop_
_entity.id
_entity.type
_entity.pdbx_description
1 polymer ?
#
loop_
_entity_poly.entity_id
_entity_poly.type
_entity_poly.pdbx_seq_one_letter_code
_entity_poly.pdbx_strand_id
1 'polypeptide(L)'
;MGKQLVQKALSVVRRYRVVSPELLEKELGVDKGTAEMLIAVLLAQGYLRELSGGGNPCQYCPLARICTPGKRRDCPLGRSGLRLYLLARRDN
;
A
#
# COMPACT_ATOMS: atom_id res chain seq x y z
N MET A 1 -10.69 3.72 -20.29
CA MET A 1 -9.51 2.91 -19.88
C MET A 1 -9.16 2.97 -18.38
N GLY A 2 -9.66 3.92 -17.56
CA GLY A 2 -9.22 4.05 -16.15
C GLY A 2 -9.85 3.12 -15.09
N LYS A 3 -11.08 2.63 -15.27
CA LYS A 3 -11.80 1.90 -14.20
C LYS A 3 -11.17 0.56 -13.80
N GLN A 4 -10.59 -0.17 -14.75
CA GLN A 4 -10.03 -1.51 -14.50
C GLN A 4 -8.73 -1.45 -13.69
N LEU A 5 -7.92 -0.40 -13.90
CA LEU A 5 -6.66 -0.19 -13.20
C LEU A 5 -6.89 0.20 -11.73
N VAL A 6 -7.87 1.08 -11.48
CA VAL A 6 -8.29 1.44 -10.11
C VAL A 6 -8.81 0.22 -9.36
N GLN A 7 -9.61 -0.65 -9.99
CA GLN A 7 -10.06 -1.88 -9.34
C GLN A 7 -8.93 -2.86 -9.03
N LYS A 8 -7.97 -3.03 -9.95
CA LYS A 8 -6.77 -3.83 -9.69
C LYS A 8 -5.96 -3.26 -8.51
N ALA A 9 -5.76 -1.94 -8.47
CA ALA A 9 -5.10 -1.28 -7.35
C ALA A 9 -5.85 -1.52 -6.03
N LEU A 10 -7.18 -1.42 -6.05
CA LEU A 10 -8.02 -1.70 -4.87
C LEU A 10 -7.85 -3.15 -4.37
N SER A 11 -7.77 -4.12 -5.27
CA SER A 11 -7.52 -5.52 -4.93
C SER A 11 -6.15 -5.72 -4.28
N VAL A 12 -5.11 -5.07 -4.78
CA VAL A 12 -3.76 -5.09 -4.18
C VAL A 12 -3.82 -4.47 -2.77
N VAL A 13 -4.45 -3.31 -2.63
CA VAL A 13 -4.61 -2.63 -1.34
C VAL A 13 -5.36 -3.50 -0.33
N ARG A 14 -6.42 -4.20 -0.75
CA ARG A 14 -7.17 -5.13 0.12
C ARG A 14 -6.32 -6.31 0.57
N ARG A 15 -5.49 -6.85 -0.32
CA ARG A 15 -4.60 -7.98 -0.02
C ARG A 15 -3.52 -7.60 1.00
N TYR A 16 -2.86 -6.45 0.80
CA TYR A 16 -1.71 -6.06 1.61
C TYR A 16 -2.07 -5.21 2.83
N ARG A 17 -3.25 -4.58 2.86
CA ARG A 17 -3.77 -3.64 3.90
C ARG A 17 -2.97 -2.35 4.05
N VAL A 18 -1.66 -2.40 3.83
CA VAL A 18 -0.74 -1.27 3.71
C VAL A 18 -0.09 -1.33 2.33
N VAL A 19 0.00 -0.19 1.66
CA VAL A 19 0.64 -0.09 0.35
C VAL A 19 1.60 1.08 0.28
N SER A 20 2.54 1.00 -0.65
CA SER A 20 3.42 2.10 -1.08
C SER A 20 3.32 2.26 -2.61
N PRO A 21 3.76 3.40 -3.19
CA PRO A 21 3.84 3.55 -4.64
C PRO A 21 4.64 2.42 -5.30
N GLU A 22 5.78 2.06 -4.73
CA GLU A 22 6.69 1.03 -5.26
C GLU A 22 6.07 -0.38 -5.21
N LEU A 23 5.23 -0.65 -4.20
CA LEU A 23 4.48 -1.91 -4.14
C LEU A 23 3.45 -1.97 -5.28
N LEU A 24 2.76 -0.86 -5.56
CA LEU A 24 1.80 -0.79 -6.66
C LEU A 24 2.48 -0.87 -8.03
N GLU A 25 3.64 -0.24 -8.21
CA GLU A 25 4.46 -0.39 -9.43
C GLU A 25 4.77 -1.87 -9.67
N LYS A 26 5.27 -2.56 -8.64
CA LYS A 26 5.66 -3.98 -8.74
C LYS A 26 4.48 -4.91 -8.98
N GLU A 27 3.36 -4.70 -8.29
CA GLU A 27 2.19 -5.58 -8.39
C GLU A 27 1.34 -5.32 -9.65
N LEU A 28 1.30 -4.07 -10.13
CA LEU A 28 0.49 -3.68 -11.28
C LEU A 28 1.29 -3.56 -12.58
N GLY A 29 2.62 -3.57 -12.52
CA GLY A 29 3.49 -3.40 -13.68
C GLY A 29 3.37 -2.02 -14.31
N VAL A 30 3.13 -0.99 -13.49
CA VAL A 30 2.97 0.41 -13.93
C VAL A 30 4.17 1.26 -13.53
N ASP A 31 4.31 2.42 -14.17
CA ASP A 31 5.31 3.41 -13.78
C ASP A 31 4.94 4.13 -12.48
N LYS A 32 5.95 4.73 -11.84
CA LYS A 32 5.81 5.49 -10.61
C LYS A 32 4.74 6.59 -10.67
N GLY A 33 4.66 7.33 -11.77
CA GLY A 33 3.70 8.41 -11.93
C GLY A 33 2.26 7.89 -11.92
N THR A 34 2.02 6.77 -12.61
CA THR A 34 0.73 6.07 -12.58
C THR A 34 0.43 5.52 -11.18
N ALA A 35 1.39 4.93 -10.48
CA ALA A 35 1.20 4.43 -9.12
C ALA A 35 0.86 5.54 -8.11
N GLU A 36 1.56 6.67 -8.18
CA GLU A 36 1.28 7.85 -7.35
C GLU A 36 -0.10 8.44 -7.66
N MET A 37 -0.47 8.53 -8.94
CA MET A 37 -1.80 8.97 -9.36
C MET A 37 -2.89 8.03 -8.80
N LEU A 38 -2.70 6.71 -8.86
CA LEU A 38 -3.64 5.74 -8.30
C LEU A 38 -3.81 5.93 -6.79
N ILE A 39 -2.71 6.14 -6.06
CA ILE A 39 -2.76 6.44 -4.62
C ILE A 39 -3.54 7.73 -4.37
N ALA A 40 -3.27 8.79 -5.13
CA ALA A 40 -3.97 10.06 -5.00
C ALA A 40 -5.49 9.90 -5.23
N VAL A 41 -5.89 9.13 -6.24
CA VAL A 41 -7.31 8.82 -6.51
C VAL A 41 -7.93 8.05 -5.33
N LEU A 42 -7.23 7.05 -4.80
CA LEU A 42 -7.72 6.24 -3.69
C LEU A 42 -7.79 7.02 -2.35
N LEU A 43 -6.88 7.96 -2.13
CA LEU A 43 -6.92 8.91 -1.02
C LEU A 43 -8.11 9.86 -1.15
N ALA A 44 -8.30 10.46 -2.32
CA ALA A 44 -9.41 11.38 -2.58
C ALA A 44 -10.78 10.70 -2.42
N GLN A 45 -10.87 9.41 -2.75
CA GLN A 45 -12.07 8.60 -2.55
C GLN A 45 -12.23 8.04 -1.11
N GLY A 46 -11.25 8.28 -0.22
CA GLY A 46 -11.29 7.84 1.17
C GLY A 46 -11.05 6.34 1.37
N TYR A 47 -10.53 5.62 0.37
CA TYR A 47 -10.14 4.23 0.51
C TYR A 47 -8.82 4.09 1.28
N LEU A 48 -7.91 5.05 1.12
CA LEU A 48 -6.61 5.08 1.79
C LEU A 48 -6.53 6.20 2.83
N ARG A 49 -5.64 6.03 3.80
CA ARG A 49 -5.14 7.08 4.69
C ARG A 49 -3.63 7.03 4.72
N GLU A 50 -2.98 8.18 4.64
CA GLU A 50 -1.54 8.25 4.80
C GLU A 50 -1.16 7.90 6.25
N LEU A 51 -0.16 7.03 6.40
CA LEU A 51 0.51 6.80 7.67
C LEU A 51 1.56 7.89 7.87
N SER A 52 1.12 9.09 8.22
CA SER A 52 2.01 10.20 8.55
C SER A 52 2.58 9.97 9.95
N GLY A 53 3.87 9.65 10.04
CA GLY A 53 4.64 9.68 11.28
C GLY A 53 4.99 8.31 11.85
N GLY A 54 6.27 7.93 11.71
CA GLY A 54 7.08 7.12 12.64
C GLY A 54 6.59 5.73 13.10
N GLY A 55 5.36 5.33 12.78
CA GLY A 55 4.76 4.08 13.24
C GLY A 55 5.37 2.91 12.50
N ASN A 56 5.58 1.79 13.21
CA ASN A 56 6.08 0.57 12.60
C ASN A 56 5.01 -0.01 11.66
N PRO A 57 5.19 0.04 10.33
CA PRO A 57 4.17 -0.42 9.39
C PRO A 57 3.97 -1.94 9.45
N CYS A 58 4.89 -2.67 10.07
CA CYS A 58 4.75 -4.10 10.30
C CYS A 58 3.52 -4.44 11.13
N GLN A 59 3.03 -3.55 12.00
CA GLN A 59 1.85 -3.80 12.83
C GLN A 59 0.55 -3.99 12.01
N TYR A 60 0.52 -3.42 10.80
CA TYR A 60 -0.62 -3.49 9.90
C TYR A 60 -0.45 -4.57 8.82
N CYS A 61 0.69 -5.25 8.79
CA CYS A 61 0.95 -6.35 7.87
C CYS A 61 0.07 -7.55 8.27
N PRO A 62 -0.59 -8.25 7.33
CA PRO A 62 -1.32 -9.48 7.65
C PRO A 62 -0.42 -10.58 8.25
N LEU A 63 0.88 -10.52 7.97
CA LEU A 63 1.88 -11.44 8.51
C LEU A 63 2.54 -10.92 9.80
N ALA A 64 2.08 -9.81 10.39
CA ALA A 64 2.71 -9.19 11.57
C ALA A 64 2.97 -10.17 12.73
N ARG A 65 2.08 -11.14 12.91
CA ARG A 65 2.15 -12.12 14.00
C ARG A 65 3.23 -13.19 13.82
N ILE A 66 3.68 -13.40 12.57
CA ILE A 66 4.67 -14.44 12.23
C ILE A 66 5.92 -13.87 11.55
N CYS A 67 5.88 -12.59 11.14
CA CYS A 67 6.98 -11.88 10.52
C CYS A 67 7.82 -11.21 11.61
N THR A 68 9.15 -11.36 11.55
CA THR A 68 10.05 -10.56 12.37
C THR A 68 10.35 -9.24 11.66
N PRO A 69 9.94 -8.07 12.20
CA PRO A 69 10.24 -6.77 11.62
C PRO A 69 11.73 -6.61 11.33
N GLY A 70 12.11 -6.09 10.16
CA GLY A 70 13.50 -5.83 9.80
C GLY A 70 14.35 -7.06 9.41
N LYS A 71 13.86 -8.30 9.55
CA LYS A 71 14.63 -9.50 9.14
C LYS A 71 14.50 -9.86 7.66
N ARG A 72 13.39 -9.50 7.00
CA ARG A 72 13.23 -9.75 5.55
C ARG A 72 13.72 -8.53 4.75
N ARG A 73 14.80 -8.70 3.97
CA ARG A 73 15.29 -7.69 3.02
C ARG A 73 14.23 -7.31 1.98
N ASP A 74 13.38 -8.25 1.61
CA ASP A 74 12.32 -8.08 0.61
C ASP A 74 10.99 -7.63 1.22
N CYS A 75 10.97 -7.19 2.48
CA CYS A 75 9.75 -6.66 3.08
C CYS A 75 9.41 -5.30 2.43
N PRO A 76 8.27 -5.18 1.71
CA PRO A 76 7.90 -3.93 1.07
C PRO A 76 7.59 -2.82 2.08
N LEU A 77 7.33 -3.18 3.34
CA LEU A 77 7.04 -2.25 4.43
C LEU A 77 8.27 -1.92 5.29
N GLY A 78 9.39 -2.62 5.10
CA GLY A 78 10.57 -2.53 5.98
C GLY A 78 11.61 -1.48 5.57
N ARG A 79 11.42 -0.79 4.44
CA ARG A 79 12.35 0.27 4.01
C ARG A 79 11.99 1.61 4.64
N SER A 80 12.90 2.13 5.44
CA SER A 80 12.82 3.49 6.00
C SER A 80 12.72 4.53 4.89
N GLY A 81 11.79 5.48 5.01
CA GLY A 81 11.59 6.57 4.05
C GLY A 81 10.49 6.37 3.01
N LEU A 82 9.81 5.21 3.00
CA LEU A 82 8.66 4.98 2.13
C LEU A 82 7.41 5.71 2.63
N ARG A 83 6.67 6.33 1.70
CA ARG A 83 5.31 6.80 1.96
C ARG A 83 4.38 5.60 1.98
N LEU A 84 3.74 5.38 3.13
CA LEU A 84 2.87 4.24 3.35
C LEU A 84 1.43 4.71 3.52
N TYR A 85 0.52 3.95 2.92
CA TYR A 85 -0.90 4.23 2.91
C TYR A 85 -1.65 3.01 3.44
N LEU A 86 -2.49 3.22 4.45
CA LEU A 86 -3.32 2.20 5.08
C LEU A 86 -4.70 2.20 4.44
N LEU A 87 -5.27 1.01 4.22
CA LEU A 87 -6.68 0.88 3.86
C LEU A 87 -7.58 1.38 5.00
N ALA A 88 -8.31 2.46 4.73
CA ALA A 88 -9.21 3.11 5.69
C ALA A 88 -10.63 2.55 5.65
N ARG A 89 -11.14 2.21 4.47
CA ARG A 89 -12.44 1.55 4.30
C ARG A 89 -12.30 0.03 4.37
N ARG A 90 -12.90 -0.58 5.39
CA ARG A 90 -13.37 -1.97 5.30
C ARG A 90 -14.75 -1.93 4.67
N ASP A 91 -14.82 -2.01 3.34
CA ASP A 91 -16.07 -2.43 2.70
C ASP A 91 -16.32 -3.86 3.19
N ASN A 92 -17.36 -4.01 4.00
CA ASN A 92 -17.89 -5.26 4.53
C ASN A 92 -18.63 -6.01 3.42
#